data_AF-A0A7S1KGS2-F1
#
_entry.id   AF-A0A7S1KGS2-F1
#
_cell.length_a   1.000
_cell.length_b   1.000
_cell.length_c   1.000
_cell.angle_alpha   90.00
_cell.angle_beta   90.00
_cell.angle_gamma   90.00
#
_symmetry.space_group_name_H-M   'P 1'
#
loop_
_entity.id
_entity.type
_entity.pdbx_description
1 polymer ?
#
loop_
_entity_poly.entity_id
_entity_poly.type
_entity_poly.pdbx_seq_one_letter_code
_entity_poly.pdbx_strand_id
1 'polypeptide(L)'
;MLMDRSGRGMPYAVIHGDVRTVGEAHIAAAEVKKAAGQRYIISDTDIVPPKVVVDIVQKAFPEYEITPPPCDMVETEPFLDNSKFQRDLGVKPYPLEKTIVDMAKRVVELGVVDPIKKGEPPNPPAPMPYPGRPAKTARDLLWLPDV
;
A
#
# COMPACT_ATOMS: atom_id res chain seq x y z
N MET A 1 11.04 13.67 -2.95
CA MET A 1 11.79 12.46 -3.33
C MET A 1 12.69 12.13 -2.15
N LEU A 2 12.41 11.05 -1.42
CA LEU A 2 13.20 10.63 -0.27
C LEU A 2 14.48 9.97 -0.79
N MET A 3 15.63 10.57 -0.47
CA MET A 3 16.95 10.07 -0.85
C MET A 3 17.61 9.43 0.38
N ASP A 4 18.37 8.37 0.16
CA ASP A 4 19.26 7.86 1.21
C ASP A 4 20.45 8.82 1.42
N ARG A 5 21.28 8.57 2.44
CA ARG A 5 22.49 9.36 2.71
C ARG A 5 23.54 9.29 1.59
N SER A 6 23.39 8.38 0.61
CA SER A 6 24.28 8.24 -0.55
C SER A 6 23.82 9.04 -1.78
N GLY A 7 22.73 9.80 -1.67
CA GLY A 7 22.19 10.61 -2.78
C GLY A 7 21.57 9.77 -3.89
N ARG A 8 21.42 8.46 -3.69
CA ARG A 8 20.64 7.60 -4.58
C ARG A 8 19.18 7.74 -4.19
N GLY A 9 18.35 8.16 -5.12
CA GLY A 9 16.90 8.12 -4.94
C GLY A 9 16.51 6.68 -4.70
N MET A 10 15.97 6.36 -3.51
CA MET A 10 15.41 5.04 -3.25
C MET A 10 14.16 4.92 -4.13
N PRO A 11 14.21 4.17 -5.24
CA PRO A 11 13.04 4.03 -6.08
C PRO A 11 12.09 3.10 -5.32
N TYR A 12 10.96 3.66 -4.86
CA TYR A 12 9.80 2.92 -4.34
C TYR A 12 9.81 2.44 -2.89
N ALA A 13 10.63 3.02 -2.01
CA ALA A 13 10.51 2.75 -0.58
C ALA A 13 9.40 3.62 0.02
N VAL A 14 8.30 2.99 0.45
CA VAL A 14 7.11 3.68 0.98
C VAL A 14 6.95 3.41 2.45
N ILE A 15 6.39 4.39 3.13
CA ILE A 15 5.96 4.25 4.50
C ILE A 15 4.49 3.83 4.47
N HIS A 16 4.12 2.86 5.30
CA HIS A 16 2.79 2.27 5.30
C HIS A 16 1.92 2.84 6.44
N GLY A 17 0.62 3.02 6.18
CA GLY A 17 -0.38 3.30 7.20
C GLY A 17 -1.68 2.60 6.83
N ASP A 18 -2.22 1.80 7.75
CA ASP A 18 -3.49 1.13 7.53
C ASP A 18 -4.67 2.10 7.68
N VAL A 19 -5.62 2.04 6.74
CA VAL A 19 -6.78 2.94 6.69
C VAL A 19 -7.71 2.78 7.90
N ARG A 20 -7.77 1.61 8.53
CA ARG A 20 -8.57 1.36 9.74
C ARG A 20 -7.93 2.04 10.94
N THR A 21 -6.61 1.91 11.10
CA THR A 21 -5.86 2.68 12.12
C THR A 21 -6.03 4.18 11.92
N VAL A 22 -6.00 4.65 10.68
CA VAL A 22 -6.27 6.05 10.36
C VAL A 22 -7.68 6.45 10.77
N GLY A 23 -8.69 5.62 10.47
CA GLY A 23 -10.08 5.85 10.91
C GLY A 23 -10.22 5.92 12.44
N GLU A 24 -9.68 4.94 13.16
CA GLU A 24 -9.65 4.92 14.63
C GLU A 24 -8.96 6.15 15.22
N ALA A 25 -7.84 6.56 14.64
CA ALA A 25 -7.11 7.73 15.09
C ALA A 25 -7.89 9.03 14.84
N HIS A 26 -8.67 9.13 13.76
CA HIS A 26 -9.56 10.28 13.54
C HIS A 26 -10.66 10.34 14.60
N ILE A 27 -11.28 9.21 14.95
CA ILE A 27 -12.29 9.14 16.02
C ILE A 27 -11.65 9.54 17.35
N ALA A 28 -10.51 8.94 17.71
CA ALA A 28 -9.81 9.24 18.95
C ALA A 28 -9.37 10.71 19.04
N ALA A 29 -8.94 11.31 17.93
CA ALA A 29 -8.56 12.73 17.89
C ALA A 29 -9.75 13.67 18.12
N ALA A 30 -10.98 13.25 17.79
CA ALA A 30 -12.19 14.01 18.08
C ALA A 30 -12.62 13.91 19.56
N GLU A 31 -12.38 12.76 20.21
CA GLU A 31 -12.83 12.49 21.58
C GLU A 31 -11.82 12.92 22.65
N VAL A 32 -10.53 12.79 22.36
CA VAL A 32 -9.46 13.05 23.33
C VAL A 32 -9.12 14.53 23.35
N LYS A 33 -9.42 15.22 24.46
CA LYS A 33 -9.09 16.66 24.64
C LYS A 33 -7.61 16.98 24.40
N LYS A 34 -6.71 16.05 24.74
CA LYS A 34 -5.25 16.19 24.53
C LYS A 34 -4.86 16.30 23.05
N ALA A 35 -5.71 15.81 22.15
CA ALA A 35 -5.50 15.88 20.71
C ALA A 35 -5.76 17.28 20.12
N ALA A 36 -6.41 18.18 20.86
CA ALA A 36 -6.68 19.53 20.39
C ALA A 36 -5.39 20.30 20.07
N GLY A 37 -5.32 20.85 18.86
CA GLY A 37 -4.14 21.58 18.36
C GLY A 37 -2.92 20.71 18.08
N GLN A 38 -3.04 19.38 18.14
CA GLN A 38 -1.95 18.46 17.87
C GLN A 38 -1.94 17.99 16.42
N ARG A 39 -0.74 17.67 15.95
CA ARG A 39 -0.51 16.92 14.71
C ARG A 39 0.03 15.53 15.05
N TYR A 40 -0.52 14.52 14.40
CA TYR A 40 -0.15 13.12 14.56
C TYR A 40 0.27 12.55 13.22
N ILE A 41 1.31 11.70 13.25
CA ILE A 41 1.72 10.91 12.09
C ILE A 41 1.21 9.50 12.35
N ILE A 42 0.23 9.08 11.57
CA ILE A 42 -0.39 7.76 11.69
C ILE A 42 0.25 6.88 10.62
N SER A 43 1.19 6.06 11.06
CA SER A 43 2.09 5.35 10.17
C SER A 43 2.82 4.25 10.94
N ASP A 44 3.29 3.25 10.21
CA ASP A 44 4.34 2.36 10.68
C ASP A 44 5.69 3.10 10.79
N THR A 45 6.64 2.53 11.54
CA THR A 45 7.96 3.12 11.77
C THR A 45 8.92 2.85 10.62
N ASP A 46 8.77 1.70 10.00
CA ASP A 46 9.74 1.15 9.08
C ASP A 46 9.37 1.47 7.63
N ILE A 47 10.40 1.71 6.82
CA ILE A 47 10.23 1.77 5.38
C ILE A 47 9.99 0.35 4.87
N VAL A 48 9.00 0.18 4.01
CA VAL A 48 8.68 -1.15 3.45
C VAL A 48 9.23 -1.24 2.02
N PRO A 49 10.24 -2.11 1.77
CA PRO A 49 10.68 -2.41 0.41
C PRO A 49 9.60 -3.14 -0.39
N PRO A 50 9.50 -2.91 -1.71
CA PRO A 50 8.53 -3.62 -2.56
C PRO A 50 8.64 -5.14 -2.48
N LYS A 51 9.86 -5.67 -2.29
CA LYS A 51 10.10 -7.10 -2.14
C LYS A 51 9.41 -7.70 -0.91
N VAL A 52 9.37 -6.99 0.22
CA VAL A 52 8.68 -7.44 1.44
C VAL A 52 7.18 -7.62 1.17
N VAL A 53 6.57 -6.73 0.40
CA VAL A 53 5.16 -6.84 0.02
C VAL A 53 4.93 -8.10 -0.82
N VAL A 54 5.76 -8.34 -1.84
CA VAL A 54 5.65 -9.55 -2.67
C VAL A 54 5.84 -10.81 -1.85
N ASP A 55 6.84 -10.85 -0.96
CA ASP A 55 7.12 -12.01 -0.12
C ASP A 55 5.93 -12.31 0.83
N ILE A 56 5.29 -11.27 1.40
CA ILE A 56 4.07 -11.40 2.21
C ILE A 56 2.91 -11.98 1.39
N VAL A 57 2.64 -11.42 0.20
CA VAL A 57 1.53 -11.88 -0.64
C VAL A 57 1.78 -13.30 -1.15
N GLN A 58 3.00 -13.62 -1.59
CA GLN A 58 3.35 -14.94 -2.08
C GLN A 58 3.26 -16.02 -0.99
N LYS A 59 3.58 -15.67 0.27
CA LYS A 59 3.40 -16.54 1.44
C LYS A 59 1.93 -16.79 1.75
N ALA A 60 1.09 -15.77 1.61
CA ALA A 60 -0.35 -15.87 1.90
C ALA A 60 -1.15 -16.56 0.79
N PHE A 61 -0.71 -16.43 -0.47
CA PHE A 61 -1.36 -17.00 -1.65
C PHE A 61 -0.37 -17.82 -2.48
N PRO A 62 0.03 -19.02 -2.01
CA PRO A 62 1.02 -19.87 -2.68
C PRO A 62 0.55 -20.39 -4.05
N GLU A 63 -0.74 -20.35 -4.34
CA GLU A 63 -1.35 -20.77 -5.60
C GLU A 63 -1.12 -19.81 -6.77
N TYR A 64 -0.83 -18.54 -6.48
CA TYR A 64 -0.62 -17.52 -7.51
C TYR A 64 0.86 -17.38 -7.85
N GLU A 65 1.10 -17.00 -9.10
CA GLU A 65 2.41 -16.63 -9.63
C GLU A 65 2.58 -15.12 -9.55
N ILE A 66 3.47 -14.67 -8.65
CA ILE A 66 3.74 -13.26 -8.42
C ILE A 66 5.19 -12.97 -8.79
N THR A 67 5.40 -12.17 -9.83
CA THR A 67 6.74 -11.77 -10.26
C THR A 67 7.30 -10.74 -9.28
N PRO A 68 8.42 -11.02 -8.59
CA PRO A 68 9.05 -10.05 -7.72
C PRO A 68 9.64 -8.91 -8.55
N PRO A 69 9.56 -7.65 -8.07
CA PRO A 69 10.30 -6.56 -8.68
C PRO A 69 11.82 -6.81 -8.55
N PRO A 70 12.65 -6.31 -9.49
CA PRO A 70 14.10 -6.38 -9.36
C PRO A 70 14.54 -5.40 -8.26
N CYS A 71 14.51 -5.88 -7.01
CA CYS A 71 14.86 -5.10 -5.83
C CYS A 71 15.58 -6.01 -4.83
N ASP A 72 16.79 -5.62 -4.46
CA ASP A 72 17.54 -6.28 -3.40
C ASP A 72 16.92 -5.96 -2.05
N MET A 73 16.96 -6.93 -1.13
CA MET A 73 16.56 -6.70 0.26
C MET A 73 17.53 -5.71 0.89
N VAL A 74 17.02 -4.54 1.22
CA VAL A 74 17.76 -3.55 2.02
C VAL A 74 17.20 -3.62 3.42
N GLU A 75 18.05 -3.88 4.41
CA GLU A 75 17.67 -3.71 5.81
C GLU A 75 17.27 -2.25 6.03
N THR A 76 16.05 -2.05 6.53
CA THR A 76 15.51 -0.71 6.76
C THR A 76 15.60 -0.39 8.25
N GLU A 77 16.27 0.72 8.56
CA GLU A 77 16.20 1.30 9.90
C GLU A 77 14.84 1.99 10.10
N PRO A 78 14.35 2.12 11.35
CA PRO A 78 13.16 2.91 11.65
C PRO A 78 13.35 4.33 11.13
N PHE A 79 12.50 4.73 10.19
CA PHE A 79 12.60 6.04 9.56
C PHE A 79 11.80 7.10 10.31
N LEU A 80 10.74 6.67 11.01
CA LEU A 80 9.80 7.56 11.67
C LEU A 80 9.53 7.13 13.12
N ASP A 81 9.40 8.12 14.00
CA ASP A 81 8.88 7.91 15.35
C ASP A 81 7.36 8.17 15.38
N ASN A 82 6.61 7.13 15.69
CA ASN A 82 5.15 7.16 15.79
C ASN A 82 4.65 7.09 17.25
N SER A 83 5.55 7.13 18.23
CA SER A 83 5.24 6.98 19.67
C SER A 83 4.23 7.99 20.19
N LYS A 84 4.19 9.19 19.60
CA LYS A 84 3.28 10.27 19.99
C LYS A 84 1.81 9.90 19.79
N PHE A 85 1.44 9.38 18.62
CA PHE A 85 0.03 9.06 18.35
C PHE A 85 -0.42 7.87 19.21
N GLN A 86 0.46 6.89 19.41
CA GLN A 86 0.17 5.75 20.26
C GLN A 86 -0.08 6.15 21.71
N ARG A 87 0.77 7.03 22.25
CA ARG A 87 0.67 7.51 23.63
C ARG A 87 -0.53 8.44 23.84
N ASP A 88 -0.76 9.36 22.92
CA ASP A 88 -1.74 10.43 23.14
C ASP A 88 -3.16 10.01 22.73
N LEU A 89 -3.31 9.19 21.68
CA LEU A 89 -4.61 8.72 21.17
C LEU A 89 -4.97 7.31 21.66
N GLY A 90 -4.00 6.54 22.19
CA GLY A 90 -4.22 5.16 22.62
C GLY A 90 -4.41 4.15 21.48
N VAL A 91 -4.21 4.58 20.22
CA VAL A 91 -4.37 3.76 19.02
C VAL A 91 -3.04 3.09 18.68
N LYS A 92 -3.07 1.83 18.24
CA LYS A 92 -1.86 1.09 17.82
C LYS A 92 -1.83 0.90 16.31
N PRO A 93 -0.66 0.92 15.66
CA PRO A 93 -0.54 0.55 14.25
C PRO A 93 -1.09 -0.85 14.02
N TYR A 94 -1.93 -1.02 13.00
CA TYR A 94 -2.34 -2.34 12.56
C TYR A 94 -1.16 -3.06 11.88
N PRO A 95 -0.96 -4.37 12.09
CA PRO A 95 0.21 -5.08 11.56
C PRO A 95 0.26 -5.08 10.03
N LEU A 96 1.41 -4.71 9.46
CA LEU A 96 1.66 -4.64 8.02
C LEU A 96 1.24 -5.91 7.25
N GLU A 97 1.64 -7.09 7.73
CA GLU A 97 1.33 -8.39 7.09
C GLU A 97 -0.19 -8.56 6.95
N LYS A 98 -0.96 -8.24 8.00
CA LYS A 98 -2.41 -8.35 7.97
C LYS A 98 -3.02 -7.33 7.00
N THR A 99 -2.54 -6.09 6.99
CA THR A 99 -3.02 -5.08 6.04
C THR A 99 -2.87 -5.53 4.59
N ILE A 100 -1.69 -6.02 4.23
CA ILE A 100 -1.39 -6.46 2.86
C ILE A 100 -2.24 -7.67 2.49
N VAL A 101 -2.36 -8.66 3.38
CA VAL A 101 -3.16 -9.88 3.11
C VAL A 101 -4.64 -9.56 2.97
N ASP A 102 -5.20 -8.74 3.86
CA ASP A 102 -6.61 -8.35 3.82
C ASP A 102 -6.93 -7.59 2.52
N MET A 103 -6.03 -6.68 2.12
CA MET A 103 -6.15 -5.90 0.88
C MET A 103 -6.06 -6.79 -0.36
N ALA A 104 -5.06 -7.67 -0.44
CA ALA A 104 -4.91 -8.60 -1.55
C ALA A 104 -6.12 -9.53 -1.70
N LYS A 105 -6.58 -10.11 -0.59
CA LYS A 105 -7.79 -10.94 -0.56
C LYS A 105 -8.99 -10.17 -1.12
N ARG A 106 -9.18 -8.93 -0.69
CA ARG A 106 -10.34 -8.13 -1.09
C ARG A 106 -10.31 -7.76 -2.57
N VAL A 107 -9.15 -7.44 -3.11
CA VAL A 107 -8.97 -7.09 -4.53
C VAL A 107 -9.29 -8.29 -5.43
N VAL A 108 -8.87 -9.50 -5.03
CA VAL A 108 -9.18 -10.75 -5.75
C VAL A 108 -10.66 -11.09 -5.65
N GLU A 109 -11.28 -10.99 -4.46
CA GLU A 109 -12.72 -11.23 -4.27
C GLU A 109 -13.60 -10.28 -5.09
N LEU A 110 -13.16 -9.04 -5.28
CA LEU A 110 -13.88 -8.03 -6.06
C LEU A 110 -13.68 -8.19 -7.58
N GLY A 111 -12.80 -9.10 -8.03
CA GLY A 111 -12.48 -9.26 -9.45
C GLY A 111 -11.79 -8.04 -10.06
N VAL A 112 -11.14 -7.21 -9.23
CA VAL A 112 -10.38 -6.04 -9.71
C VAL A 112 -9.07 -6.49 -10.36
N VAL A 113 -8.53 -7.62 -9.91
CA VAL A 113 -7.35 -8.28 -10.46
C VAL A 113 -7.66 -9.76 -10.63
N ASP A 114 -7.32 -10.29 -11.79
CA ASP A 114 -7.30 -11.73 -12.07
C ASP A 114 -5.86 -12.24 -11.90
N PRO A 115 -5.49 -12.82 -10.74
CA PRO A 115 -4.14 -13.31 -10.52
C PRO A 115 -3.86 -14.55 -11.37
N ILE A 116 -2.64 -14.64 -11.90
CA ILE A 116 -2.17 -15.80 -12.67
C ILE A 116 -1.96 -16.96 -11.68
N LYS A 117 -2.59 -18.11 -11.93
CA LYS A 117 -2.30 -19.31 -11.15
C LYS A 117 -1.01 -19.95 -11.65
N LYS A 118 -0.27 -20.58 -10.75
CA LYS A 118 0.97 -21.28 -11.12
C LYS A 118 0.71 -22.31 -12.22
N GLY A 119 1.48 -22.20 -13.30
CA GLY A 119 1.41 -23.10 -14.45
C GLY A 119 0.38 -22.73 -15.50
N GLU A 120 -0.40 -21.66 -15.28
CA GLU A 120 -1.22 -21.05 -16.34
C GLU A 120 -0.35 -20.07 -17.15
N PRO A 121 -0.58 -19.94 -18.47
CA PRO A 121 0.08 -18.91 -19.24
C PRO A 121 -0.28 -17.52 -18.67
N PRO A 122 0.64 -16.54 -18.74
CA PRO A 122 0.35 -15.20 -18.26
C PRO A 122 -0.92 -14.67 -18.93
N ASN A 123 -1.76 -13.99 -18.15
CA ASN A 123 -2.95 -13.36 -18.69
C ASN A 123 -2.55 -12.52 -19.91
N PRO A 124 -3.31 -12.60 -21.02
CA PRO A 124 -3.05 -11.74 -22.16
C PRO A 124 -3.02 -10.30 -21.63
N PRO A 125 -2.07 -9.48 -22.09
CA PRO A 125 -2.01 -8.08 -21.64
C PRO A 125 -3.41 -7.52 -21.77
N ALA A 126 -3.91 -6.90 -20.69
CA ALA A 126 -5.18 -6.19 -20.73
C ALA A 126 -5.16 -5.37 -22.02
N PRO A 127 -6.21 -5.45 -22.87
CA PRO A 127 -6.18 -4.79 -24.16
C PRO A 127 -5.75 -3.35 -23.89
N MET A 128 -4.59 -2.97 -24.45
CA MET A 128 -4.10 -1.60 -24.37
C MET A 128 -5.30 -0.70 -24.67
N PRO A 129 -5.59 0.35 -23.90
CA PRO A 129 -6.73 1.22 -24.18
C PRO A 129 -6.45 1.98 -25.49
N TYR A 130 -6.66 1.26 -26.59
CA TYR A 130 -6.45 1.53 -28.01
C TYR A 130 -5.13 2.18 -28.46
N PRO A 131 -4.72 1.93 -29.72
CA PRO A 131 -3.57 2.60 -30.31
C PRO A 131 -3.95 4.05 -30.63
N GLY A 132 -3.26 5.01 -29.99
CA GLY A 132 -3.03 6.33 -30.60
C GLY A 132 -4.07 7.45 -30.38
N ARG A 133 -4.90 7.44 -29.33
CA ARG A 133 -5.69 8.64 -28.97
C ARG A 133 -5.35 9.16 -27.57
N PRO A 134 -4.83 10.39 -27.41
CA PRO A 134 -4.65 10.97 -26.09
C PRO A 134 -6.02 11.24 -25.45
N ALA A 135 -6.24 10.76 -24.23
CA ALA A 135 -7.44 11.02 -23.44
C ALA A 135 -7.64 12.53 -23.30
N LYS A 136 -8.84 13.04 -23.64
CA LYS A 136 -9.10 14.48 -23.67
C LYS A 136 -9.83 14.97 -22.43
N THR A 137 -10.46 14.08 -21.65
CA THR A 137 -11.20 14.48 -20.44
C THR A 137 -11.08 13.46 -19.31
N ALA A 138 -11.33 13.93 -18.07
CA ALA A 138 -11.31 13.08 -16.88
C ALA A 138 -12.39 11.97 -16.88
N ARG A 139 -13.45 12.12 -17.70
CA ARG A 139 -14.47 11.09 -17.89
C ARG A 139 -13.92 9.86 -18.63
N ASP A 140 -13.01 10.08 -19.59
CA ASP A 140 -12.36 9.00 -20.36
C ASP A 140 -11.44 8.11 -19.51
N LEU A 141 -11.03 8.60 -18.33
CA LEU A 141 -10.14 7.90 -17.40
C LEU A 141 -10.89 7.03 -16.37
N LEU A 142 -12.17 7.29 -16.12
CA LEU A 142 -12.92 6.73 -14.98
C LEU A 142 -13.95 5.65 -15.35
N TRP A 143 -14.05 5.23 -16.63
CA TRP A 143 -14.86 4.09 -17.10
C TRP A 143 -16.29 4.03 -16.50
N LEU A 144 -16.98 5.18 -16.41
CA LEU A 144 -18.40 5.20 -16.05
C LEU A 144 -19.24 4.81 -17.28
N PRO A 145 -20.30 3.98 -17.12
CA PRO A 145 -21.17 3.63 -18.24
C PRO A 145 -21.89 4.86 -18.77
N ASP A 146 -22.05 4.92 -20.09
CA ASP A 146 -22.81 5.99 -20.76
C ASP A 146 -24.29 5.90 -20.38
N VAL A 147 -24.84 7.00 -19.86
CA VAL A 147 -26.27 7.20 -19.60
C VAL A 147 -26.80 8.25 -20.56
#